data_AF-A0A818GMX0-F1
#
_entry.id   AF-A0A818GMX0-F1
#
_cell.length_a   1.000
_cell.length_b   1.000
_cell.length_c   1.000
_cell.angle_alpha   90.00
_cell.angle_beta   90.00
_cell.angle_gamma   90.00
#
_symmetry.space_group_name_H-M   'P 1'
#
loop_
_entity.id
_entity.type
_entity.pdbx_description
1 polymer ?
#
loop_
_entity_poly.entity_id
_entity_poly.type
_entity_poly.pdbx_seq_one_letter_code
_entity_poly.pdbx_strand_id
1 'polypeptide(L)'
;MINDDQLQICLYHPHPNQFHRYTRQIIRINDKTTCREVLTHFVPEPSTARLVETCLGFEREIPPGDCLFDVITRNQTIEEFKIVVRRLHGMVTVFCSYSQTLF
;
A
#
# COMPACT_ATOMS: atom_id res chain seq x y z
N MET A 1 1.88 -4.13 -26.96
CA MET A 1 1.06 -3.11 -26.28
C MET A 1 0.49 -3.77 -25.05
N ILE A 2 1.12 -3.58 -23.89
CA ILE A 2 0.54 -4.10 -22.66
C ILE A 2 -0.49 -3.05 -22.21
N ASN A 3 -1.73 -3.48 -21.97
CA ASN A 3 -2.81 -2.66 -21.42
C ASN A 3 -2.55 -2.44 -19.91
N ASP A 4 -1.45 -1.75 -19.60
CA ASP A 4 -0.71 -1.87 -18.34
C ASP A 4 -0.93 -0.72 -17.35
N ASP A 5 -2.11 -0.10 -17.34
CA ASP A 5 -2.47 0.88 -16.31
C ASP A 5 -2.89 0.20 -14.99
N GLN A 6 -2.31 -0.97 -14.68
CA GLN A 6 -2.61 -1.73 -13.47
C GLN A 6 -1.33 -2.09 -12.70
N LEU A 7 -1.25 -1.64 -11.45
CA LEU A 7 -0.15 -1.92 -10.55
C LEU A 7 -0.57 -2.99 -9.55
N GLN A 8 0.26 -4.03 -9.39
CA GLN A 8 0.05 -5.05 -8.35
C GLN A 8 0.79 -4.66 -7.08
N ILE A 9 0.03 -4.49 -6.00
CA ILE A 9 0.60 -4.22 -4.69
C ILE A 9 0.57 -5.51 -3.90
N CYS A 10 1.74 -6.00 -3.51
CA CYS A 10 1.86 -7.05 -2.50
C CYS A 10 1.72 -6.44 -1.11
N LEU A 11 1.03 -7.14 -0.23
CA LEU A 11 0.64 -6.63 1.07
C LEU A 11 0.98 -7.68 2.10
N TYR A 12 1.47 -7.25 3.25
CA TYR A 12 1.87 -8.15 4.32
C TYR A 12 1.06 -7.77 5.56
N HIS A 13 0.27 -8.70 6.09
CA HIS A 13 -0.51 -8.47 7.31
C HIS A 13 -0.05 -9.42 8.40
N PRO A 14 0.28 -8.96 9.62
CA PRO A 14 0.61 -9.87 10.71
C PRO A 14 -0.54 -10.85 10.94
N HIS A 15 -0.22 -12.13 10.93
CA HIS A 15 -1.18 -13.21 11.03
C HIS A 15 -1.81 -13.18 12.43
N PRO A 16 -3.14 -13.19 12.55
CA PRO A 16 -3.84 -12.96 13.82
C PRO A 16 -3.44 -13.93 14.93
N ASN A 17 -2.99 -15.13 14.55
CA ASN A 17 -2.63 -16.20 15.48
C ASN A 17 -1.14 -16.59 15.47
N GLN A 18 -0.30 -15.90 14.68
CA GLN A 18 1.10 -16.30 14.52
C GLN A 18 2.01 -15.06 14.45
N PHE A 19 2.69 -14.78 15.56
CA PHE A 19 3.76 -13.79 15.61
C PHE A 19 4.76 -14.07 14.48
N HIS A 20 5.12 -13.04 13.72
CA HIS A 20 6.05 -13.05 12.57
C HIS A 20 5.60 -13.73 11.28
N ARG A 21 4.36 -14.22 11.16
CA ARG A 21 3.82 -14.62 9.85
C ARG A 21 3.03 -13.49 9.25
N TYR A 22 3.27 -13.22 7.97
CA TYR A 22 2.53 -12.21 7.23
C TYR A 22 1.68 -12.87 6.15
N THR A 23 0.39 -12.53 6.09
CA THR A 23 -0.47 -12.95 4.98
C THR A 23 -0.19 -12.06 3.77
N ARG A 24 0.12 -12.68 2.62
CA ARG A 24 0.29 -11.98 1.35
C ARG A 24 -1.06 -11.76 0.68
N GLN A 25 -1.42 -10.51 0.44
CA GLN A 25 -2.55 -10.15 -0.43
C GLN A 25 -2.04 -9.35 -1.63
N ILE A 26 -2.58 -9.62 -2.81
CA ILE A 26 -2.26 -8.90 -4.04
C ILE A 26 -3.49 -8.11 -4.45
N ILE A 27 -3.36 -6.79 -4.56
CA ILE A 27 -4.41 -5.90 -5.07
C ILE A 27 -3.94 -5.30 -6.38
N ARG A 28 -4.84 -5.27 -7.37
CA ARG A 28 -4.64 -4.52 -8.62
C ARG A 28 -5.22 -3.13 -8.44
N ILE A 29 -4.41 -2.10 -8.67
CA ILE A 29 -4.83 -0.70 -8.64
C ILE A 29 -4.58 -0.05 -10.00
N ASN A 30 -5.26 1.03 -10.32
CA ASN A 30 -5.06 1.82 -11.54
C ASN A 30 -4.94 3.32 -11.22
N ASP A 31 -4.79 4.13 -12.26
CA ASP A 31 -4.71 5.60 -12.24
C ASP A 31 -5.91 6.32 -11.60
N LYS A 32 -7.01 5.60 -11.32
CA LYS A 32 -8.21 6.11 -10.65
C LYS A 32 -8.38 5.57 -9.23
N THR A 33 -7.57 4.59 -8.82
CA THR A 33 -7.74 3.94 -7.53
C THR A 33 -7.22 4.84 -6.41
N THR A 34 -8.15 5.31 -5.60
CA THR A 34 -7.87 6.20 -4.47
C THR A 34 -7.31 5.42 -3.28
N CYS A 35 -6.53 6.11 -2.45
CA CYS A 35 -6.02 5.58 -1.19
C CYS A 35 -7.13 5.02 -0.29
N ARG A 36 -8.31 5.65 -0.27
CA ARG A 36 -9.48 5.18 0.48
C ARG A 36 -9.99 3.84 -0.04
N GLU A 37 -10.09 3.66 -1.35
CA GLU A 37 -10.53 2.39 -1.94
C GLU A 37 -9.58 1.26 -1.54
N VAL A 38 -8.27 1.49 -1.60
CA VAL A 38 -7.28 0.53 -1.14
C VAL A 38 -7.42 0.24 0.35
N LEU A 39 -7.68 1.26 1.20
CA LEU A 39 -7.97 1.09 2.62
C LEU A 39 -9.17 0.19 2.92
N THR A 40 -10.20 0.18 2.07
CA THR A 40 -11.36 -0.71 2.25
C THR A 40 -11.02 -2.19 2.17
N HIS A 41 -9.92 -2.54 1.49
CA HIS A 41 -9.44 -3.92 1.43
C HIS A 41 -8.65 -4.34 2.68
N PHE A 42 -8.18 -3.38 3.48
CA PHE A 42 -7.29 -3.63 4.62
C PHE A 42 -7.99 -3.65 5.96
N VAL A 43 -9.02 -2.82 6.10
CA VAL A 43 -9.67 -2.60 7.38
C VAL A 43 -11.18 -2.55 7.19
N PRO A 44 -11.95 -3.16 8.11
CA PRO A 44 -13.40 -3.09 8.06
C PRO A 44 -13.91 -1.65 8.20
N GLU A 45 -13.13 -0.79 8.86
CA GLU A 45 -13.44 0.62 9.06
C GLU A 45 -12.28 1.51 8.55
N PRO A 46 -12.31 1.92 7.26
CA PRO A 46 -11.25 2.73 6.62
C PRO A 46 -10.98 4.06 7.29
N SER A 47 -11.99 4.65 7.93
CA SER A 47 -11.86 5.89 8.71
C SER A 47 -10.91 5.76 9.90
N THR A 48 -10.65 4.54 10.36
CA THR A 48 -9.74 4.26 11.48
C THR A 48 -8.29 4.04 11.04
N ALA A 49 -8.01 4.13 9.74
CA ALA A 49 -6.72 3.82 9.15
C ALA A 49 -6.26 4.92 8.19
N ARG A 50 -4.95 4.99 7.97
CA ARG A 50 -4.30 5.94 7.08
C ARG A 50 -3.18 5.25 6.31
N LEU A 51 -2.96 5.66 5.07
CA LEU A 51 -1.77 5.27 4.32
C LEU A 51 -0.66 6.26 4.63
N VAL A 52 0.53 5.74 4.88
CA VAL A 52 1.74 6.51 5.16
C VAL A 52 2.79 6.03 4.18
N GLU A 53 3.33 6.92 3.36
CA GLU A 53 4.56 6.60 2.63
C GLU A 53 5.77 6.82 3.53
N THR A 54 6.77 5.98 3.32
CA THR A 54 8.06 6.08 3.97
C THR A 54 9.14 6.13 2.89
N CYS A 55 9.93 7.19 2.89
CA CYS A 55 11.04 7.42 1.97
C CYS A 55 12.28 7.82 2.78
N LEU A 56 13.37 7.04 2.72
CA LEU A 56 14.64 7.39 3.37
C LEU A 56 14.50 7.78 4.86
N GLY A 57 13.63 7.07 5.58
CA GLY A 57 13.35 7.34 7.00
C GLY A 57 12.38 8.49 7.28
N PHE A 58 11.89 9.20 6.26
CA PHE A 58 10.82 10.18 6.40
C PHE A 58 9.47 9.55 6.18
N GLU A 59 8.51 9.87 7.04
CA GLU A 59 7.12 9.44 6.91
C GLU A 59 6.23 10.60 6.49
N ARG A 60 5.35 10.36 5.53
CA ARG A 60 4.30 11.30 5.13
C ARG A 60 2.97 10.58 5.02
N GLU A 61 1.93 11.14 5.63
CA GLU A 61 0.56 10.67 5.44
C GLU A 61 0.09 10.96 4.02
N ILE A 62 -0.47 9.95 3.36
CA ILE A 62 -1.08 10.08 2.04
C ILE A 62 -2.58 10.38 2.25
N PRO A 63 -3.09 11.50 1.73
CA PRO A 63 -4.51 11.82 1.83
C PRO A 63 -5.39 10.70 1.24
N PRO A 64 -6.52 10.36 1.87
CA PRO A 64 -7.37 9.25 1.42
C PRO A 64 -7.99 9.47 0.03
N GLY A 65 -8.08 10.71 -0.45
CA GLY A 65 -8.57 11.04 -1.79
C GLY A 65 -7.52 10.94 -2.89
N ASP A 66 -6.24 10.82 -2.53
CA ASP A 66 -5.16 10.80 -3.52
C ASP A 66 -5.13 9.47 -4.26
N CYS A 67 -4.74 9.52 -5.54
CA CYS A 67 -4.54 8.32 -6.35
C CYS A 67 -3.28 7.58 -5.88
N LEU A 68 -3.42 6.31 -5.49
CA LEU A 68 -2.28 5.54 -4.99
C LEU A 68 -1.28 5.20 -6.10
N PHE A 69 -1.77 5.01 -7.33
CA PHE A 69 -0.93 4.74 -8.50
C PHE A 69 0.05 5.89 -8.75
N ASP A 70 -0.45 7.12 -8.69
CA ASP A 70 0.37 8.34 -8.79
C ASP A 70 1.43 8.42 -7.69
N VAL A 71 1.05 8.11 -6.45
CA VAL A 71 1.98 8.16 -5.31
C VAL A 71 3.11 7.15 -5.48
N ILE A 72 2.80 5.93 -5.95
CA ILE A 72 3.80 4.90 -6.19
C ILE A 72 4.70 5.26 -7.37
N THR A 73 4.12 5.68 -8.50
CA THR A 73 4.88 5.99 -9.72
C THR A 73 5.82 7.18 -9.55
N ARG A 74 5.44 8.18 -8.75
CA ARG A 74 6.31 9.34 -8.42
C ARG A 74 7.55 8.95 -7.61
N ASN A 75 7.46 7.89 -6.81
CA ASN A 75 8.53 7.44 -5.91
C ASN A 75 9.22 6.15 -6.40
N GLN A 76 8.94 5.69 -7.62
CA GLN A 76 9.41 4.39 -8.15
C GLN A 76 10.94 4.26 -8.24
N THR A 77 11.66 5.39 -8.26
CA THR A 77 13.13 5.42 -8.33
C THR A 77 13.80 5.42 -6.95
N ILE A 78 13.02 5.47 -5.87
CA ILE A 78 13.52 5.50 -4.50
C ILE A 78 13.61 4.06 -3.99
N GLU A 79 14.84 3.55 -3.80
CA GLU A 79 15.10 2.15 -3.40
C GLU A 79 14.39 1.73 -2.09
N GLU A 80 14.18 2.67 -1.16
CA GLU A 80 13.58 2.39 0.14
C GLU A 80 12.11 2.82 0.26
N PHE A 81 11.42 3.12 -0.84
CA PHE A 81 10.03 3.53 -0.82
C PHE A 81 9.10 2.40 -0.32
N LYS A 82 8.27 2.72 0.68
CA LYS A 82 7.27 1.82 1.26
C LYS A 82 5.98 2.58 1.54
N ILE A 83 4.84 1.90 1.49
CA ILE A 83 3.54 2.39 1.94
C ILE A 83 3.05 1.47 3.05
N VAL A 84 2.68 2.09 4.17
CA VAL A 84 2.29 1.46 5.43
C VAL A 84 0.86 1.85 5.76
N VAL A 85 0.05 0.91 6.26
CA VAL A 85 -1.29 1.20 6.79
C VAL A 85 -1.21 1.41 8.31
N ARG A 86 -1.35 2.65 8.78
CA ARG A 86 -1.38 2.94 10.21
C ARG A 86 -2.82 3.01 10.70
N ARG A 87 -3.20 2.24 11.74
CA ARG A 87 -4.52 2.35 12.38
C ARG A 87 -4.42 3.12 13.69
N LEU A 88 -5.52 3.78 14.09
CA LEU A 88 -5.63 4.50 15.35
C LEU A 88 -5.47 3.60 16.59
N HIS A 89 -5.82 2.31 16.49
CA HIS A 89 -5.78 1.36 17.60
C HIS A 89 -5.05 0.05 17.22
N GLY A 90 -3.80 0.17 16.77
CA GLY A 90 -2.92 -0.95 16.41
C GLY A 90 -2.12 -0.70 15.12
N MET A 91 -0.99 -1.37 14.93
CA MET A 91 -0.21 -1.27 13.69
C MET A 91 -0.59 -2.39 12.72
N VAL A 92 -0.91 -2.03 11.47
CA VAL A 92 -0.99 -2.98 10.36
C VAL A 92 0.09 -2.60 9.35
N THR A 93 1.31 -3.06 9.55
CA THR A 93 2.40 -2.71 8.64
C THR A 93 2.22 -3.43 7.31
N VAL A 94 1.58 -2.74 6.36
CA VAL A 94 1.61 -3.09 4.95
C VAL A 94 2.98 -2.72 4.40
N PHE A 95 3.56 -3.60 3.57
CA PHE A 95 4.72 -3.26 2.76
C PHE A 95 4.28 -3.39 1.32
N CYS A 96 4.15 -2.28 0.59
CA CYS A 96 4.12 -2.36 -0.86
C CYS A 96 5.56 -2.49 -1.36
N SER A 97 5.83 -3.54 -2.14
CA SER A 97 7.01 -3.57 -3.00
C SER A 97 6.54 -3.35 -4.43
N TYR A 98 7.13 -2.38 -5.11
CA TYR A 98 7.07 -2.34 -6.56
C TYR A 98 7.84 -3.55 -7.09
N SER A 99 7.19 -4.43 -7.84
CA SER A 99 7.88 -5.40 -8.66
C SER A 99 7.40 -5.24 -10.08
N GLN A 100 8.23 -4.64 -10.93
CA GLN A 100 8.25 -4.96 -12.36
C GLN A 100 8.71 -6.41 -12.50
N THR A 101 7.90 -7.39 -12.10
CA THR A 101 7.97 -8.69 -12.77
C THR A 101 6.99 -8.61 -13.92
N LEU A 102 7.49 -8.03 -15.02
CA LEU A 102 6.99 -8.31 -16.36
C LEU A 102 7.00 -9.83 -16.53
N PHE A 103 5.83 -10.46 -16.50
CA PHE A 103 5.62 -11.81 -16.99
C PHE A 103 4.71 -11.75 -18.20
#